data_AF-A0A1G2EFW7-F1
#
_entry.id   AF-A0A1G2EFW7-F1
#
_cell.length_a   1.000
_cell.length_b   1.000
_cell.length_c   1.000
_cell.angle_alpha   90.00
_cell.angle_beta   90.00
_cell.angle_gamma   90.00
#
_symmetry.space_group_name_H-M   'P 1'
#
loop_
_entity.id
_entity.type
_entity.pdbx_description
1 polymer ?
#
loop_
_entity_poly.entity_id
_entity_poly.type
_entity_poly.pdbx_seq_one_letter_code
_entity_poly.pdbx_strand_id
1 'polypeptide(L)' 'MNACVERFNRTIQEEFIDWHKETLAYDIDEFNRKLIDWLLWYNTERPHYFLRMIPPMRYIINNLFSTPQKSNMLWTHTRG' A
#
# COMPACT_ATOMS: atom_id res chain seq x y z
N MET A 1 -12.77 2.34 3.82
CA MET A 1 -11.55 2.73 3.07
C MET A 1 -10.41 3.06 4.02
N ASN A 2 -10.64 3.92 5.03
CA ASN A 2 -9.61 4.30 6.03
C ASN A 2 -8.96 3.12 6.75
N ALA A 3 -9.71 2.10 7.21
CA ALA A 3 -9.13 0.96 7.93
C ALA A 3 -8.08 0.16 7.13
N CYS A 4 -8.19 0.10 5.79
CA CYS A 4 -7.18 -0.56 4.95
C CYS A 4 -5.91 0.28 4.85
N VAL A 5 -6.06 1.60 4.73
CA VAL A 5 -4.94 2.55 4.67
C VAL A 5 -4.22 2.60 6.02
N GLU A 6 -4.96 2.65 7.12
CA GLU A 6 -4.41 2.61 8.49
C GLU A 6 -3.64 1.31 8.75
N ARG A 7 -4.18 0.17 8.32
CA ARG A 7 -3.47 -1.12 8.44
C ARG A 7 -2.18 -1.11 7.64
N PHE A 8 -2.22 -0.65 6.39
CA PHE A 8 -1.01 -0.54 5.57
C PHE A 8 0.04 0.37 6.20
N ASN A 9 -0.36 1.56 6.68
CA ASN A 9 0.53 2.51 7.33
C ASN A 9 1.18 1.94 8.60
N ARG A 10 0.44 1.14 9.37
CA ARG A 10 1.02 0.40 10.50
C ARG A 10 2.03 -0.64 10.02
N THR A 11 1.68 -1.42 9.01
CA THR A 11 2.55 -2.46 8.47
C THR A 11 3.87 -1.90 7.92
N ILE A 12 3.83 -0.81 7.15
CA ILE A 12 5.07 -0.20 6.64
C ILE A 12 5.92 0.41 7.76
N GLN A 13 5.28 0.94 8.81
CA GLN A 13 6.00 1.43 9.99
C GLN A 13 6.74 0.30 10.70
N GLU A 14 6.01 -0.77 11.06
CA GLU A 14 6.53 -1.89 11.86
C GLU A 14 7.50 -2.80 11.08
N GLU A 15 7.24 -3.04 9.79
CA GLU A 15 8.00 -4.00 8.99
C GLU A 15 9.17 -3.38 8.21
N PHE A 16 9.16 -2.06 7.98
CA PHE A 16 10.20 -1.41 7.18
C PHE A 16 10.83 -0.20 7.89
N ILE A 17 10.03 0.83 8.22
CA ILE A 17 10.55 2.12 8.69
C ILE A 17 11.29 1.96 10.00
N ASP A 18 10.74 1.19 10.95
CA ASP A 18 11.36 0.98 12.27
C ASP A 18 12.73 0.31 12.18
N TRP A 19 12.94 -0.56 11.19
CA TRP A 19 14.21 -1.24 10.93
C TRP A 19 15.23 -0.38 10.18
N HIS A 20 14.76 0.65 9.46
CA HIS A 20 15.60 1.51 8.61
C HIS A 20 15.72 2.94 9.13
N LYS A 21 15.47 3.17 10.43
CA LYS A 21 15.54 4.51 11.07
C LYS A 21 16.89 5.17 10.91
N GLU A 22 17.99 4.41 11.00
CA GLU A 22 19.34 4.96 10.80
C GLU A 22 19.53 5.42 9.35
N THR A 23 19.20 4.58 8.37
CA THR A 23 19.28 4.96 6.95
C THR A 23 18.37 6.16 6.65
N LEU A 24 17.16 6.20 7.23
CA LEU A 24 16.25 7.34 7.12
C LEU A 24 16.87 8.65 7.64
N ALA A 25 17.64 8.59 8.74
CA ALA A 25 18.24 9.77 9.36
C ALA A 25 19.49 10.29 8.62
N TYR A 26 20.28 9.39 8.01
CA TYR A 26 21.61 9.73 7.51
C TYR A 26 21.79 9.57 5.99
N ASP A 27 20.95 8.80 5.31
CA ASP A 27 21.01 8.57 3.85
C ASP A 27 19.60 8.35 3.27
N ILE A 28 18.92 9.46 2.99
CA ILE A 28 17.54 9.43 2.47
C ILE A 28 17.44 8.79 1.09
N ASP A 29 18.48 8.90 0.26
CA ASP A 29 18.48 8.33 -1.08
C ASP A 29 18.54 6.81 -1.02
N GLU A 30 19.37 6.25 -0.13
CA GLU A 30 19.40 4.81 0.13
C GLU A 30 18.12 4.31 0.79
N PHE A 31 17.56 5.08 1.72
CA PHE A 31 16.27 4.75 2.32
C PHE A 31 15.18 4.64 1.25
N ASN A 32 15.11 5.61 0.33
CA ASN A 32 14.12 5.63 -0.75
C ASN A 32 14.28 4.44 -1.70
N ARG A 33 15.51 4.06 -2.06
CA ARG A 33 15.76 2.87 -2.90
C ARG A 33 15.22 1.60 -2.23
N LYS A 34 15.60 1.36 -0.98
CA LYS A 34 15.11 0.20 -0.21
C LYS A 34 13.59 0.22 -0.02
N LEU A 35 13.01 1.40 0.18
CA LEU A 35 11.57 1.57 0.34
C LEU A 35 10.83 1.17 -0.93
N ILE A 36 11.32 1.57 -2.11
CA ILE A 36 10.75 1.17 -3.40
C ILE A 36 10.79 -0.34 -3.57
N ASP A 37 11.92 -0.98 -3.27
CA ASP A 37 12.04 -2.43 -3.38
C ASP A 37 11.05 -3.15 -2.45
N TRP A 38 10.93 -2.67 -1.21
CA TRP A 38 9.95 -3.22 -0.26
C TRP A 38 8.50 -3.03 -0.73
N LEU A 39 8.17 -1.86 -1.29
CA LEU A 39 6.84 -1.59 -1.83
C LEU A 39 6.52 -2.45 -3.05
N LEU A 40 7.49 -2.67 -3.94
CA LEU A 40 7.34 -3.56 -5.09
C LEU A 40 7.02 -4.97 -4.61
N TRP A 41 7.83 -5.52 -3.71
CA TRP A 41 7.59 -6.84 -3.13
C TRP A 41 6.23 -6.93 -2.44
N TYR A 42 5.89 -5.96 -1.58
CA TYR A 42 4.61 -5.93 -0.86
C TYR A 42 3.41 -5.97 -1.82
N ASN A 43 3.45 -5.17 -2.88
CA ASN A 43 2.31 -5.02 -3.78
C ASN A 43 2.22 -6.12 -4.85
N THR A 44 3.35 -6.71 -5.25
CA THR A 44 3.41 -7.63 -6.40
C THR A 44 3.59 -9.09 -6.02
N GLU A 45 4.21 -9.37 -4.86
CA GLU A 45 4.62 -10.74 -4.49
C GLU A 45 4.05 -11.19 -3.15
N ARG A 46 3.87 -10.30 -2.18
CA ARG A 46 3.45 -10.68 -0.82
C ARG A 46 2.05 -11.34 -0.82
N PRO A 47 1.91 -12.57 -0.31
CA PRO A 47 0.60 -13.19 -0.16
C PRO A 47 -0.16 -12.60 1.04
N HIS A 48 -1.43 -12.24 0.85
CA HIS A 48 -2.29 -11.74 1.92
C HIS A 48 -3.40 -12.74 2.26
N TYR A 49 -3.51 -13.15 3.53
CA TYR A 49 -4.55 -14.07 4.02
C TYR A 49 -5.96 -13.59 3.70
N PHE A 50 -6.22 -12.30 3.92
CA PHE A 50 -7.52 -11.71 3.62
C PHE A 50 -7.84 -11.71 2.12
N LEU A 51 -6.82 -11.69 1.26
CA LEU A 51 -6.97 -11.73 -0.19
C LEU A 51 -6.81 -13.15 -0.74
N ARG A 52 -7.14 -14.22 0.02
CA ARG A 52 -6.99 -15.61 -0.47
C ARG A 52 -5.57 -15.93 -0.99
N MET A 53 -4.55 -15.43 -0.31
CA MET A 53 -3.13 -15.59 -0.67
C MET A 53 -2.69 -14.92 -1.98
N ILE A 54 -3.49 -14.01 -2.57
CA ILE A 54 -3.02 -13.23 -3.73
C ILE A 54 -2.42 -11.87 -3.31
N PRO A 55 -1.43 -11.36 -4.06
CA PRO A 55 -0.87 -10.03 -3.83
C PRO A 55 -1.87 -8.90 -4.11
N PRO A 56 -1.68 -7.70 -3.53
CA PRO A 56 -2.57 -6.56 -3.70
C PRO A 56 -2.79 -6.19 -5.17
N MET A 57 -1.73 -6.15 -5.98
CA MET A 57 -1.84 -5.87 -7.42
C MET A 57 -2.71 -6.91 -8.13
N ARG A 58 -2.57 -8.19 -7.81
CA ARG A 58 -3.38 -9.25 -8.42
C ARG A 58 -4.85 -9.10 -8.04
N TYR A 59 -5.13 -8.71 -6.80
CA TYR A 59 -6.48 -8.43 -6.34
C TYR A 59 -7.09 -7.25 -7.09
N ILE A 60 -6.34 -6.15 -7.25
CA ILE A 60 -6.75 -4.97 -8.03
C ILE A 60 -7.11 -5.39 -9.46
N ILE A 61 -6.22 -6.12 -10.14
CA ILE A 61 -6.43 -6.57 -11.51
C ILE A 61 -7.73 -7.39 -11.61
N ASN A 62 -7.91 -8.37 -10.71
CA ASN A 62 -9.06 -9.26 -10.75
C ASN A 62 -10.39 -8.54 -10.48
N ASN A 63 -10.41 -7.47 -9.67
CA ASN A 63 -11.65 -6.79 -9.26
C ASN A 63 -11.97 -5.55 -10.10
N LEU A 64 -10.98 -4.72 -10.45
CA LEU A 64 -11.21 -3.48 -11.19
C LEU A 64 -11.45 -3.69 -12.69
N PHE A 65 -10.79 -4.67 -13.31
CA PHE A 65 -11.01 -4.96 -14.73
C PHE A 65 -12.25 -5.83 -15.01
N SER A 66 -12.77 -6.53 -13.99
CA SER A 66 -13.92 -7.42 -14.12
C SER A 66 -15.27 -6.73 -13.89
N THR A 67 -15.29 -5.59 -13.18
CA THR A 67 -16.49 -4.78 -12.99
C THR A 67 -16.17 -3.31 -13.32
N PRO A 68 -16.63 -2.77 -14.46
CA PRO A 68 -16.46 -1.36 -14.77
C PRO A 68 -17.47 -0.55 -13.93
N GLN A 69 -17.25 -0.48 -12.61
CA GLN A 69 -17.94 0.49 -11.77
C GLN A 69 -17.29 1.85 -12.06
N LYS A 70 -18.02 2.69 -12.79
CA LYS A 70 -17.61 4.06 -13.05
C LYS A 70 -17.50 4.79 -11.70
N SER A 71 -16.38 5.47 -11.49
CA SER A 71 -16.27 6.45 -10.40
C SER A 71 -17.41 7.45 -10.56
N ASN A 72 -18.17 7.69 -9.49
CA ASN A 72 -19.26 8.65 -9.54
C ASN A 72 -18.76 10.09 -9.75
N MET A 73 -17.44 10.36 -9.72
CA MET A 73 -16.80 11.68 -9.93
C MET A 73 -17.44 12.86 -9.17
N LEU A 74 -18.30 12.60 -8.19
CA LEU A 74 -19.03 13.61 -7.45
C LEU A 74 -18.25 13.93 -6.17
N TRP A 75 -17.89 15.21 -6.03
CA TRP A 75 -17.27 15.75 -4.83
C TRP A 75 -18.28 15.73 -3.68
N THR A 76 -17.97 15.05 -2.57
CA THR A 76 -18.82 15.12 -1.37
C THR A 76 -18.57 16.47 -0.68
N HIS A 77 -19.52 17.39 -0.83
CA HIS A 77 -19.50 18.66 -0.11
C HIS A 77 -19.68 18.40 1.39
N THR A 78 -18.60 18.40 2.16
CA THR A 78 -18.68 18.50 3.62
C THR A 78 -19.20 19.88 3.97
N ARG A 79 -20.34 19.95 4.66
CA ARG A 79 -20.80 21.19 5.30
C ARG A 79 -20.06 21.29 6.64
N GLY A 80 -19.36 22.42 6.83
CA GLY A 80 -18.73 22.77 8.11
C GLY A 80 -19.73 23.20 9.16
#